data_AF-A0A1E8QC54-F1
#
_entry.id   AF-A0A1E8QC54-F1
#
_cell.length_a   1.000
_cell.length_b   1.000
_cell.length_c   1.000
_cell.angle_alpha   90.00
_cell.angle_beta   90.00
_cell.angle_gamma   90.00
#
_symmetry.space_group_name_H-M   'P 1'
#
loop_
_entity.id
_entity.type
_entity.pdbx_description
1 polymer ?
#
loop_
_entity_poly.entity_id
_entity_poly.type
_entity_poly.pdbx_seq_one_letter_code
_entity_poly.pdbx_strand_id
1 'polypeptide(L)'
;MQLVLTDGTFKKVCEAARSDLKNRYIVLIDELNRGNIPKIFGELITLIEKDKRGLTVQLPQSGDQFSVPENVLIIGTMNTADRSIHLLDTALRRRFQFIELMPNSDLLEGTTVGALALDAFLDGLNNEVRKRFGREKQIGHSMFYQDGQVVDTPEQFASMFRYELLPLLQEYLYDDYRALADLLGGVIDAEAQRIAEIASDADALCAELAVKFGSASA
;
A
#
# COMPACT_ATOMS: atom_id res chain seq x y z
N MET A 1 -23.68 -27.99 -16.86
CA MET A 1 -22.83 -26.83 -17.18
C MET A 1 -21.54 -27.36 -17.80
N GLN A 2 -21.30 -27.14 -19.10
CA GLN A 2 -20.03 -27.52 -19.74
C GLN A 2 -19.04 -26.36 -19.57
N LEU A 3 -17.88 -26.65 -19.01
CA LEU A 3 -16.78 -25.70 -18.91
C LEU A 3 -16.00 -25.71 -20.23
N VAL A 4 -15.64 -24.54 -20.75
CA VAL A 4 -14.87 -24.37 -21.98
C VAL A 4 -13.59 -23.61 -21.66
N LEU A 5 -12.46 -24.12 -22.13
CA LEU A 5 -11.17 -23.45 -21.97
C LEU A 5 -11.19 -22.13 -22.73
N THR A 6 -10.84 -21.03 -22.04
CA THR A 6 -10.85 -19.68 -22.61
C THR A 6 -9.56 -18.96 -22.27
N ASP A 7 -9.04 -18.19 -23.22
CA ASP A 7 -7.82 -17.43 -23.02
C ASP A 7 -7.97 -16.32 -21.97
N GLY A 8 -7.03 -16.32 -21.03
CA GLY A 8 -6.91 -15.30 -19.99
C GLY A 8 -6.36 -13.97 -20.51
N THR A 9 -6.47 -12.93 -19.68
CA THR A 9 -6.06 -11.55 -20.00
C THR A 9 -4.60 -11.46 -20.45
N PHE A 10 -3.69 -12.15 -19.77
CA PHE A 10 -2.26 -12.09 -20.11
C PHE A 10 -1.96 -12.63 -21.51
N LYS A 11 -2.57 -13.76 -21.90
CA LYS A 11 -2.42 -14.34 -23.23
C LYS A 11 -2.95 -13.40 -24.31
N LYS A 12 -4.14 -12.82 -24.11
CA LYS A 12 -4.74 -11.83 -25.02
C LYS A 12 -3.86 -10.59 -25.22
N VAL A 13 -3.29 -10.06 -24.13
CA VAL A 13 -2.36 -8.91 -24.22
C VAL A 13 -1.09 -9.29 -25.01
N CYS A 14 -0.54 -10.49 -24.79
CA CYS A 14 0.63 -10.94 -25.53
C CYS A 14 0.36 -11.13 -27.03
N GLU A 15 -0.82 -11.62 -27.41
CA GLU A 15 -1.21 -11.76 -28.81
C GLU A 15 -1.39 -10.40 -29.50
N ALA A 16 -2.03 -9.45 -28.82
CA ALA A 16 -2.14 -8.07 -29.28
C ALA A 16 -0.75 -7.43 -29.46
N ALA A 17 0.10 -7.55 -28.44
CA ALA A 17 1.47 -7.01 -28.46
C ALA A 17 2.35 -7.62 -29.55
N ARG A 18 2.17 -8.91 -29.86
CA ARG A 18 2.88 -9.60 -30.95
C ARG A 18 2.50 -9.02 -32.33
N SER A 19 1.26 -8.57 -32.48
CA SER A 19 0.76 -7.98 -33.72
C SER A 19 1.13 -6.50 -33.87
N ASP A 20 1.63 -5.87 -32.80
CA ASP A 20 2.00 -4.46 -32.74
C ASP A 20 3.30 -4.23 -31.94
N LEU A 21 4.43 -4.54 -32.56
CA LEU A 21 5.76 -4.39 -31.94
C LEU A 21 6.21 -2.92 -31.79
N LYS A 22 5.48 -1.95 -32.37
CA LYS A 22 5.83 -0.53 -32.29
C LYS A 22 5.42 0.09 -30.96
N ASN A 23 4.35 -0.43 -30.36
CA ASN A 23 3.82 0.07 -29.10
C ASN A 23 4.20 -0.83 -27.93
N ARG A 24 4.26 -0.22 -26.74
CA ARG A 24 4.44 -0.94 -25.47
C ARG A 24 3.09 -1.31 -24.89
N TYR A 25 3.01 -2.53 -24.38
CA TYR A 25 1.84 -3.06 -23.70
C TYR A 25 2.17 -3.25 -22.23
N ILE A 26 1.30 -2.77 -21.34
CA ILE A 26 1.50 -2.88 -19.89
C ILE A 26 0.40 -3.80 -19.33
N VAL A 27 0.82 -4.82 -18.60
CA VAL A 27 -0.05 -5.62 -17.75
C VAL A 27 0.16 -5.12 -16.32
N LEU A 28 -0.84 -4.40 -15.80
CA LEU A 28 -0.88 -3.98 -14.41
C LEU A 28 -1.54 -5.07 -13.57
N ILE A 29 -0.84 -5.58 -12.57
CA ILE A 29 -1.34 -6.57 -11.62
C ILE A 29 -1.39 -5.89 -10.26
N ASP A 30 -2.58 -5.48 -9.85
CA ASP A 30 -2.79 -4.88 -8.54
C ASP A 30 -2.77 -5.97 -7.45
N GLU A 31 -2.15 -5.67 -6.31
CA GLU A 31 -2.03 -6.57 -5.16
C GLU A 31 -1.50 -7.96 -5.53
N LEU A 32 -0.39 -7.97 -6.29
CA LEU A 32 0.22 -9.17 -6.86
C LEU A 32 0.46 -10.26 -5.81
N ASN A 33 0.79 -9.85 -4.58
CA ASN A 33 1.10 -10.75 -3.49
C ASN A 33 -0.13 -11.50 -2.96
N ARG A 34 -1.37 -11.00 -3.11
CA ARG A 34 -2.59 -11.70 -2.66
C ARG A 34 -2.90 -13.00 -3.41
N GLY A 35 -2.26 -13.23 -4.56
CA GLY A 35 -2.40 -14.45 -5.33
C GLY A 35 -1.30 -15.49 -5.03
N ASN A 36 -1.58 -16.76 -5.31
CA ASN A 36 -0.51 -17.77 -5.41
C ASN A 36 0.23 -17.58 -6.74
N ILE A 37 1.21 -16.67 -6.74
CA ILE A 37 1.91 -16.24 -7.95
C ILE A 37 2.55 -17.42 -8.71
N PRO A 38 3.25 -18.39 -8.07
CA PRO A 38 3.77 -19.54 -8.78
C PRO A 38 2.69 -20.36 -9.51
N LYS A 39 1.51 -20.53 -8.89
CA LYS A 39 0.38 -21.24 -9.52
C LYS A 39 -0.27 -20.44 -10.64
N ILE A 40 -0.34 -19.11 -10.50
CA ILE A 40 -0.92 -18.21 -11.51
C ILE A 40 -0.03 -18.13 -12.74
N PHE A 41 1.27 -17.92 -12.55
CA PHE A 41 2.22 -17.81 -13.66
C PHE A 41 2.60 -19.17 -14.24
N GLY A 42 2.63 -20.24 -13.43
CA GLY A 42 3.04 -21.57 -13.90
C GLY A 42 4.37 -21.51 -14.65
N GLU A 43 4.37 -22.00 -15.89
CA GLU A 43 5.52 -22.03 -16.80
C GLU A 43 5.88 -20.63 -17.35
N LEU A 44 4.95 -19.66 -17.28
CA LEU A 44 5.18 -18.28 -17.73
C LEU A 44 6.21 -17.56 -16.87
N ILE A 45 6.46 -18.04 -15.66
CA ILE A 45 7.44 -17.44 -14.74
C ILE A 45 8.84 -17.36 -15.38
N THR A 46 9.20 -18.30 -16.25
CA THR A 46 10.48 -18.25 -16.97
C THR A 46 10.42 -17.24 -18.11
N LEU A 47 9.30 -17.16 -18.81
CA LEU A 47 9.14 -16.30 -19.99
C LEU A 47 9.04 -14.81 -19.66
N ILE A 48 8.73 -14.45 -18.42
CA ILE A 48 8.72 -13.05 -18.00
C ILE A 48 10.14 -12.48 -17.81
N GLU A 49 11.18 -13.31 -17.72
CA GLU A 49 12.57 -12.86 -17.69
C GLU A 49 12.94 -12.13 -18.98
N LYS A 50 13.74 -11.05 -18.85
CA LYS A 50 14.06 -10.16 -19.97
C LYS A 50 14.79 -10.88 -21.11
N ASP A 51 15.71 -11.78 -20.78
CA ASP A 51 16.50 -12.57 -21.73
C ASP A 51 15.76 -13.82 -22.25
N LYS A 52 14.55 -14.08 -21.75
CA LYS A 52 13.71 -15.22 -22.15
C LYS A 52 12.47 -14.79 -22.95
N ARG A 53 12.31 -13.49 -23.20
CA ARG A 53 11.27 -12.96 -24.09
C ARG A 53 11.44 -13.53 -25.50
N GLY A 54 10.32 -13.84 -26.15
CA GLY A 54 10.31 -14.50 -27.46
C GLY A 54 10.59 -16.00 -27.46
N LEU A 55 11.03 -16.61 -26.35
CA LEU A 55 11.09 -18.07 -26.24
C LEU A 55 9.67 -18.66 -26.22
N THR A 56 9.51 -19.74 -26.98
CA THR A 56 8.22 -20.42 -27.11
C THR A 56 8.17 -21.65 -26.21
N VAL A 57 7.09 -21.78 -25.44
CA VAL A 57 6.75 -22.98 -24.67
C VAL A 57 5.41 -23.53 -25.14
N GLN A 58 5.17 -24.81 -24.89
CA GLN A 58 3.86 -25.40 -25.10
C GLN A 58 3.02 -25.28 -23.82
N LEU A 59 1.83 -24.69 -23.91
CA LEU A 59 0.92 -24.56 -22.78
C LEU A 59 0.30 -25.91 -22.44
N PRO A 60 0.31 -26.34 -21.16
CA PRO A 60 -0.08 -27.70 -20.79
C PRO A 60 -1.59 -27.99 -20.97
N GLN A 61 -2.44 -26.97 -20.85
CA GLN A 61 -3.90 -27.15 -20.95
C GLN A 61 -4.43 -27.08 -22.39
N SER A 62 -3.98 -26.11 -23.17
CA SER A 62 -4.44 -25.95 -24.56
C SER A 62 -3.59 -26.70 -25.58
N GLY A 63 -2.31 -26.97 -25.26
CA GLY A 63 -1.33 -27.49 -26.21
C GLY A 63 -0.76 -26.43 -27.16
N ASP A 64 -1.19 -25.17 -27.04
CA ASP A 64 -0.74 -24.08 -27.91
C ASP A 64 0.73 -23.72 -27.67
N GLN A 65 1.38 -23.25 -28.71
CA GLN A 65 2.66 -22.56 -28.59
C GLN A 65 2.46 -21.13 -28.10
N PHE A 66 3.17 -20.76 -27.03
CA PHE A 66 3.08 -19.44 -26.41
C PHE A 66 4.46 -18.85 -26.11
N SER A 67 4.60 -17.55 -26.36
CA SER A 67 5.79 -16.76 -26.01
C SER A 67 5.35 -15.39 -25.52
N VAL A 68 6.15 -14.79 -24.63
CA VAL A 68 5.89 -13.43 -24.14
C VAL A 68 6.70 -12.43 -24.99
N PRO A 69 6.06 -11.46 -25.68
CA PRO A 69 6.75 -10.47 -26.48
C PRO A 69 7.64 -9.52 -25.66
N GLU A 70 8.67 -8.97 -26.29
CA GLU A 70 9.61 -8.02 -25.67
C GLU A 70 8.96 -6.67 -25.34
N ASN A 71 7.91 -6.27 -26.06
CA ASN A 71 7.17 -5.04 -25.84
C ASN A 71 6.08 -5.16 -24.76
N VAL A 72 5.99 -6.29 -24.05
CA VAL A 72 5.08 -6.48 -22.90
C VAL A 72 5.81 -6.22 -21.58
N LEU A 73 5.36 -5.22 -20.84
CA LEU A 73 5.81 -4.89 -19.49
C LEU A 73 4.80 -5.40 -18.47
N ILE A 74 5.31 -5.89 -17.34
CA ILE A 74 4.48 -6.30 -16.21
C ILE A 74 4.81 -5.37 -15.05
N ILE A 75 3.80 -4.69 -14.53
CA ILE A 75 3.91 -3.84 -13.35
C ILE A 75 3.01 -4.46 -12.30
N GLY A 76 3.59 -4.84 -11.16
CA GLY A 76 2.85 -5.32 -10.00
C GLY A 76 2.83 -4.26 -8.91
N THR A 77 1.68 -4.04 -8.28
CA THR A 77 1.64 -3.37 -6.97
C THR A 77 1.63 -4.42 -5.88
N MET A 78 2.10 -4.05 -4.69
CA MET A 78 2.19 -4.97 -3.56
C MET A 78 2.03 -4.19 -2.27
N ASN A 79 1.01 -4.52 -1.48
CA ASN A 79 0.93 -4.05 -0.10
C ASN A 79 1.85 -4.88 0.81
N THR A 80 2.91 -4.27 1.35
CA THR A 80 3.88 -4.96 2.21
C THR A 80 3.44 -5.08 3.67
N ALA A 81 2.41 -4.33 4.10
CA ALA A 81 1.89 -4.32 5.46
C ALA A 81 1.02 -5.55 5.79
N ASP A 82 0.48 -6.22 4.76
CA ASP A 82 -0.48 -7.30 4.90
C ASP A 82 0.23 -8.64 5.17
N ARG A 83 0.03 -9.15 6.39
CA ARG A 83 0.61 -10.40 6.89
C ARG A 83 -0.14 -11.65 6.43
N SER A 84 -1.31 -11.51 5.81
CA SER A 84 -2.12 -12.63 5.31
C SER A 84 -1.59 -13.24 4.01
N ILE A 85 -0.45 -12.76 3.55
CA ILE A 85 -0.01 -12.92 2.18
C ILE A 85 1.17 -13.89 2.04
N HIS A 86 1.18 -14.66 0.94
CA HIS A 86 2.32 -15.47 0.54
C HIS A 86 3.55 -14.57 0.28
N LEU A 87 4.60 -14.77 1.06
CA LEU A 87 5.92 -14.21 0.80
C LEU A 87 6.31 -14.52 -0.65
N LEU A 88 6.65 -13.49 -1.41
CA LEU A 88 7.14 -13.65 -2.77
C LEU A 88 8.41 -14.51 -2.72
N ASP A 89 8.34 -15.70 -3.30
CA ASP A 89 9.50 -16.61 -3.30
C ASP A 89 10.68 -15.95 -4.01
N THR A 90 11.88 -16.33 -3.58
CA THR A 90 13.17 -15.89 -4.12
C THR A 90 13.24 -16.02 -5.64
N ALA A 91 12.58 -17.03 -6.21
CA ALA A 91 12.53 -17.23 -7.65
C ALA A 91 11.77 -16.10 -8.39
N LEU A 92 10.69 -15.59 -7.81
CA LEU A 92 9.95 -14.44 -8.37
C LEU A 92 10.70 -13.14 -8.13
N ARG A 93 11.34 -12.99 -6.96
CA ARG A 93 12.14 -11.80 -6.64
C ARG A 93 13.29 -11.56 -7.62
N ARG A 94 13.84 -12.60 -8.25
CA ARG A 94 14.88 -12.45 -9.29
C ARG A 94 14.37 -11.94 -10.63
N ARG A 95 13.05 -11.95 -10.85
CA ARG A 95 12.40 -11.67 -12.15
C ARG A 95 11.69 -10.32 -12.20
N PHE A 96 11.48 -9.73 -11.03
CA PHE A 96 10.95 -8.39 -10.87
C PHE A 96 12.03 -7.46 -10.34
N GLN A 97 11.96 -6.21 -10.78
CA GLN A 97 12.64 -5.12 -10.09
C GLN A 97 11.68 -4.57 -9.03
N PHE A 98 12.18 -4.38 -7.81
CA PHE A 98 11.38 -3.87 -6.70
C PHE A 98 11.67 -2.39 -6.52
N ILE A 99 10.63 -1.59 -6.64
CA ILE A 99 10.66 -0.16 -6.35
C ILE A 99 9.83 0.02 -5.08
N GLU A 100 10.50 0.38 -3.99
CA GLU A 100 9.82 0.67 -2.72
C GLU A 100 9.23 2.09 -2.81
N LEU A 101 7.91 2.20 -2.58
CA LEU A 101 7.21 3.47 -2.47
C LEU A 101 6.91 3.72 -0.99
N MET A 102 7.82 4.42 -0.31
CA MET A 102 7.64 4.78 1.09
C MET A 102 6.63 5.92 1.25
N PRO A 103 5.97 6.05 2.41
CA PRO A 103 5.24 7.26 2.76
C PRO A 103 6.11 8.50 2.57
N ASN A 104 5.48 9.58 2.12
CA ASN A 104 6.15 10.80 1.70
C ASN A 104 5.40 11.99 2.32
N SER A 105 5.95 12.53 3.41
CA SER A 105 5.41 13.70 4.13
C SER A 105 5.59 14.99 3.34
N ASP A 106 6.56 15.06 2.42
CA ASP A 106 6.80 16.23 1.55
C ASP A 106 5.54 16.63 0.75
N LEU A 107 4.64 15.68 0.48
CA LEU A 107 3.36 15.92 -0.21
C LEU A 107 2.33 16.66 0.65
N LEU A 108 2.59 16.78 1.95
CA LEU A 108 1.75 17.46 2.94
C LEU A 108 2.38 18.78 3.43
N GLU A 109 3.58 19.13 2.95
CA GLU A 109 4.31 20.34 3.35
C GLU A 109 3.45 21.60 3.18
N GLY A 110 3.52 22.49 4.17
CA GLY A 110 2.78 23.76 4.18
C GLY A 110 1.28 23.62 4.45
N THR A 111 0.76 22.41 4.64
CA THR A 111 -0.64 22.19 5.04
C THR A 111 -0.76 22.07 6.55
N THR A 112 -1.61 22.92 7.14
CA THR A 112 -1.89 22.92 8.58
C THR A 112 -3.38 22.79 8.84
N VAL A 113 -3.77 21.92 9.77
CA VAL A 113 -5.14 21.82 10.28
C VAL A 113 -5.19 22.36 11.71
N GLY A 114 -5.69 23.59 11.86
CA GLY A 114 -5.58 24.32 13.13
C GLY A 114 -4.11 24.51 13.53
N ALA A 115 -3.73 23.96 14.69
CA ALA A 115 -2.35 24.02 15.20
C ALA A 115 -1.44 22.90 14.68
N LEU A 116 -1.97 21.92 13.94
CA LEU A 116 -1.23 20.71 13.53
C LEU A 116 -0.67 20.86 12.10
N ALA A 117 0.66 20.78 11.97
CA ALA A 117 1.32 20.63 10.67
C ALA A 117 1.29 19.15 10.25
N LEU A 118 0.73 18.85 9.08
CA LEU A 118 0.43 17.47 8.68
C LEU A 118 1.68 16.65 8.30
N ASP A 119 2.66 17.31 7.70
CA ASP A 119 3.99 16.76 7.41
C ASP A 119 4.70 16.29 8.70
N ALA A 120 4.83 17.20 9.68
CA ALA A 120 5.45 16.91 10.96
C ALA A 120 4.69 15.84 11.76
N PHE A 121 3.35 15.87 11.70
CA PHE A 121 2.51 14.84 12.29
C PHE A 121 2.79 13.46 11.69
N LEU A 122 2.78 13.35 10.36
CA LEU A 122 3.00 12.08 9.67
C LEU A 122 4.40 11.54 9.95
N ASP A 123 5.43 12.38 9.94
CA ASP A 123 6.80 11.97 10.25
C ASP A 123 6.98 11.54 11.70
N GLY A 124 6.43 12.30 12.64
CA GLY A 124 6.45 11.97 14.06
C GLY A 124 5.76 10.64 14.34
N LEU A 125 4.57 10.44 13.77
CA LEU A 125 3.81 9.20 13.90
C LEU A 125 4.55 8.02 13.26
N ASN A 126 5.03 8.19 12.03
CA ASN A 126 5.76 7.15 11.32
C ASN A 126 7.09 6.77 11.98
N ASN A 127 7.73 7.71 12.68
CA ASN A 127 8.89 7.41 13.49
C ASN A 127 8.56 6.44 14.63
N GLU A 128 7.47 6.68 15.35
CA GLU A 128 7.02 5.78 16.42
C GLU A 128 6.51 4.44 15.88
N VAL A 129 5.73 4.45 14.81
CA VAL A 129 5.23 3.24 14.13
C VAL A 129 6.39 2.37 13.66
N ARG A 130 7.42 2.95 13.03
CA ARG A 130 8.60 2.23 12.57
C ARG A 130 9.38 1.59 13.71
N LYS A 131 9.53 2.28 14.85
CA LYS A 131 10.21 1.74 16.04
C LYS A 131 9.44 0.55 16.65
N ARG A 132 8.12 0.63 16.68
CA ARG A 132 7.26 -0.37 17.36
C ARG A 132 6.89 -1.56 16.47
N PHE A 133 6.58 -1.32 15.20
CA PHE A 133 5.97 -2.31 14.30
C PHE A 133 6.82 -2.61 13.04
N GLY A 134 7.87 -1.81 12.80
CA GLY A 134 8.72 -1.92 11.62
C GLY A 134 8.29 -1.02 10.46
N ARG A 135 9.18 -0.86 9.48
CA ARG A 135 9.01 0.08 8.35
C ARG A 135 7.78 -0.19 7.48
N GLU A 136 7.39 -1.46 7.33
CA GLU A 136 6.29 -1.86 6.44
C GLU A 136 4.90 -1.46 6.96
N LYS A 137 4.83 -1.02 8.23
CA LYS A 137 3.58 -0.60 8.89
C LYS A 137 3.40 0.92 8.93
N GLN A 138 4.31 1.68 8.33
CA GLN A 138 4.19 3.13 8.26
C GLN A 138 2.89 3.56 7.54
N ILE A 139 2.30 4.64 8.01
CA ILE A 139 1.08 5.25 7.49
C ILE A 139 1.39 5.99 6.19
N GLY A 140 0.63 5.73 5.13
CA GLY A 140 0.76 6.40 3.84
C GLY A 140 0.15 7.80 3.83
N HIS A 141 0.76 8.72 3.08
CA HIS A 141 0.27 10.10 2.93
C HIS A 141 -1.14 10.17 2.29
N SER A 142 -1.54 9.14 1.53
CA SER A 142 -2.87 9.07 0.92
C SER A 142 -4.01 9.10 1.96
N MET A 143 -3.74 8.72 3.21
CA MET A 143 -4.71 8.82 4.30
C MET A 143 -5.16 10.26 4.56
N PHE A 144 -4.34 11.25 4.21
CA PHE A 144 -4.64 12.67 4.39
C PHE A 144 -5.29 13.30 3.15
N TYR A 145 -5.71 12.48 2.17
CA TYR A 145 -6.40 12.95 0.98
C TYR A 145 -7.89 12.61 1.03
N GLN A 146 -8.73 13.62 0.79
CA GLN A 146 -10.16 13.48 0.59
C GLN A 146 -10.55 14.12 -0.74
N ASP A 147 -11.25 13.38 -1.61
CA ASP A 147 -11.66 13.83 -2.95
C ASP A 147 -10.50 14.39 -3.80
N GLY A 148 -9.30 13.83 -3.62
CA GLY A 148 -8.09 14.22 -4.34
C GLY A 148 -7.42 15.51 -3.85
N GLN A 149 -7.88 16.09 -2.73
CA GLN A 149 -7.27 17.22 -2.06
C GLN A 149 -6.75 16.81 -0.68
N VAL A 150 -5.70 17.48 -0.20
CA VAL A 150 -5.21 17.28 1.17
C VAL A 150 -6.25 17.86 2.14
N VAL A 151 -6.53 17.16 3.24
CA VAL A 151 -7.40 17.67 4.31
C VAL A 151 -6.79 18.95 4.90
N ASP A 152 -7.59 20.00 5.02
CA ASP A 152 -7.11 21.34 5.43
C ASP A 152 -7.94 21.96 6.55
N THR A 153 -8.96 21.26 7.03
CA THR A 153 -9.78 21.66 8.19
C THR A 153 -9.62 20.69 9.37
N PRO A 154 -9.73 21.19 10.61
CA PRO A 154 -9.77 20.35 11.81
C PRO A 154 -10.84 19.24 11.72
N GLU A 155 -12.01 19.53 11.17
CA GLU A 155 -13.12 18.59 11.07
C GLU A 155 -12.82 17.42 10.12
N GLN A 156 -12.23 17.70 8.95
CA GLN A 156 -11.80 16.66 8.02
C GLN A 156 -10.72 15.78 8.65
N PHE A 157 -9.73 16.41 9.29
CA PHE A 157 -8.68 15.68 10.00
C PHE A 157 -9.26 14.82 11.12
N ALA A 158 -10.16 15.35 11.94
CA ALA A 158 -10.79 14.62 13.03
C ALA A 158 -11.63 13.44 12.53
N SER A 159 -12.31 13.59 11.39
CA SER A 159 -13.03 12.50 10.74
C SER A 159 -12.09 11.38 10.30
N MET A 160 -11.06 11.72 9.51
CA MET A 160 -10.03 10.77 9.06
C MET A 160 -9.35 10.09 10.26
N PHE A 161 -9.00 10.86 11.29
CA PHE A 161 -8.37 10.34 12.49
C PHE A 161 -9.25 9.29 13.18
N ARG A 162 -10.53 9.60 13.40
CA ARG A 162 -11.45 8.73 14.16
C ARG A 162 -11.88 7.49 13.40
N TYR A 163 -12.06 7.61 12.08
CA TYR A 163 -12.67 6.55 11.28
C TYR A 163 -11.67 5.72 10.48
N GLU A 164 -10.44 6.21 10.28
CA GLU A 164 -9.42 5.51 9.50
C GLU A 164 -8.13 5.28 10.29
N LEU A 165 -7.50 6.36 10.80
CA LEU A 165 -6.20 6.23 11.45
C LEU A 165 -6.26 5.50 12.80
N LEU A 166 -7.18 5.90 13.68
CA LEU A 166 -7.29 5.31 15.02
C LEU A 166 -7.66 3.82 14.94
N PRO A 167 -8.67 3.38 14.14
CA PRO A 167 -8.95 1.96 13.96
C PRO A 167 -7.73 1.16 13.47
N LEU A 168 -6.94 1.71 12.55
CA LEU A 168 -5.71 1.07 12.08
C LEU A 168 -4.68 0.90 13.21
N LEU A 169 -4.49 1.94 14.03
CA LEU A 169 -3.59 1.88 15.17
C LEU A 169 -4.10 0.94 16.28
N GLN A 170 -5.41 0.86 16.48
CA GLN A 170 -6.05 -0.12 17.37
C GLN A 170 -5.75 -1.54 16.92
N GLU A 171 -5.83 -1.83 15.61
CA GLU A 171 -5.44 -3.13 15.06
C GLU A 171 -3.95 -3.43 15.31
N TYR A 172 -3.07 -2.45 15.07
CA TYR A 172 -1.62 -2.64 15.28
C TYR A 172 -1.25 -2.93 16.73
N LEU A 173 -2.04 -2.39 17.67
CA LEU A 173 -1.84 -2.50 19.11
C LEU A 173 -2.76 -3.53 19.79
N TYR A 174 -3.55 -4.29 19.03
CA TYR A 174 -4.51 -5.27 19.54
C TYR A 174 -5.44 -4.71 20.62
N ASP A 175 -5.99 -3.51 20.39
CA ASP A 175 -6.85 -2.79 21.33
C ASP A 175 -6.20 -2.49 22.71
N ASP A 176 -4.87 -2.46 22.81
CA ASP A 176 -4.17 -2.02 24.02
C ASP A 176 -4.23 -0.49 24.17
N TYR A 177 -5.21 -0.03 24.94
CA TYR A 177 -5.44 1.39 25.21
C TYR A 177 -4.32 2.09 25.99
N ARG A 178 -3.48 1.36 26.73
CA ARG A 178 -2.29 1.95 27.36
C ARG A 178 -1.22 2.22 26.32
N ALA A 179 -0.97 1.26 25.44
CA ALA A 179 -0.02 1.44 24.35
C ALA A 179 -0.49 2.51 23.33
N LEU A 180 -1.81 2.63 23.12
CA LEU A 180 -2.41 3.71 22.33
C LEU A 180 -2.20 5.08 22.99
N ALA A 181 -2.41 5.21 24.30
CA ALA A 181 -2.12 6.44 25.03
C ALA A 181 -0.62 6.79 25.02
N ASP A 182 0.27 5.79 25.10
CA ASP A 182 1.71 6.02 24.96
C ASP A 182 2.08 6.56 23.57
N LEU A 183 1.39 6.09 22.53
CA LEU A 183 1.60 6.51 21.14
C LEU A 183 1.00 7.88 20.85
N LEU A 184 -0.26 8.11 21.22
CA LEU A 184 -1.07 9.25 20.79
C LEU A 184 -1.23 10.34 21.88
N GLY A 185 -0.83 10.07 23.11
CA GLY A 185 -0.91 11.03 24.22
C GLY A 185 -2.32 11.22 24.77
N GLY A 186 -2.65 12.47 25.14
CA GLY A 186 -3.88 12.84 25.84
C GLY A 186 -5.19 12.64 25.08
N VAL A 187 -5.11 12.23 23.81
CA VAL A 187 -6.29 11.93 22.98
C VAL A 187 -6.93 10.57 23.31
N ILE A 188 -6.24 9.73 24.09
CA ILE A 188 -6.72 8.41 24.53
C ILE A 188 -6.90 8.38 26.04
N ASP A 189 -8.10 7.99 26.48
CA ASP A 189 -8.37 7.67 27.87
C ASP A 189 -8.11 6.17 28.09
N ALA A 190 -6.92 5.87 28.63
CA ALA A 190 -6.48 4.50 28.83
C ALA A 190 -7.27 3.76 29.93
N GLU A 191 -7.82 4.48 30.91
CA GLU A 191 -8.59 3.90 32.01
C GLU A 191 -10.01 3.54 31.55
N ALA A 192 -10.66 4.45 30.84
CA ALA A 192 -12.00 4.23 30.30
C ALA A 192 -12.01 3.49 28.95
N GLN A 193 -10.83 3.14 28.42
CA GLN A 193 -10.65 2.41 27.15
C GLN A 193 -11.43 3.05 25.98
N ARG A 194 -11.27 4.36 25.81
CA ARG A 194 -11.99 5.14 24.79
C ARG A 194 -11.16 6.33 24.32
N ILE A 195 -11.64 6.99 23.27
CA ILE A 195 -11.17 8.32 22.89
C ILE A 195 -11.48 9.29 24.04
N ALA A 196 -10.50 10.09 24.44
CA ALA A 196 -10.66 11.09 25.48
C ALA A 196 -11.67 12.16 25.05
N GLU A 197 -12.42 12.73 25.99
CA GLU A 197 -13.47 13.72 25.66
C GLU A 197 -12.93 14.93 24.90
N ILE A 198 -11.70 15.35 25.21
CA ILE A 198 -10.99 16.43 24.51
C ILE A 198 -10.88 16.18 23.01
N ALA A 199 -10.71 14.92 22.60
CA ALA A 199 -10.60 14.52 21.21
C ALA A 199 -11.95 14.45 20.48
N SER A 200 -13.07 14.81 21.15
CA SER A 200 -14.38 15.01 20.51
C SER A 200 -14.48 16.37 19.81
N ASP A 201 -13.73 17.36 20.29
CA ASP A 201 -13.56 18.65 19.63
C ASP A 201 -12.41 18.59 18.61
N ALA A 202 -12.64 19.12 17.40
CA ALA A 202 -11.72 18.95 16.29
C ALA A 202 -10.44 19.79 16.47
N ASP A 203 -10.57 21.03 16.94
CA ASP A 203 -9.43 21.91 17.21
C ASP A 203 -8.59 21.40 18.38
N ALA A 204 -9.24 20.97 19.46
CA ALA A 204 -8.55 20.41 20.62
C ALA A 204 -7.80 19.12 20.30
N LEU A 205 -8.38 18.24 19.46
CA LEU A 205 -7.69 17.06 18.93
C LEU A 205 -6.41 17.45 18.18
N CYS A 206 -6.51 18.42 17.26
CA CYS A 206 -5.36 18.89 16.48
C CYS A 206 -4.29 19.49 17.39
N ALA A 207 -4.67 20.27 18.40
CA ALA A 207 -3.75 20.88 19.35
C ALA A 207 -2.99 19.85 20.20
N GLU A 208 -3.67 18.83 20.73
CA GLU A 208 -3.03 17.75 21.51
C GLU A 208 -2.03 16.95 20.66
N LEU A 209 -2.40 16.60 19.42
CA LEU A 209 -1.50 15.91 18.51
C LEU A 209 -0.33 16.81 18.07
N ALA A 210 -0.54 18.12 17.96
CA ALA A 210 0.53 19.07 17.67
C ALA A 210 1.54 19.16 18.82
N VAL A 211 1.10 19.07 20.07
CA VAL A 211 2.02 18.98 21.23
C VAL A 211 2.82 17.67 21.17
N LYS A 212 2.17 16.56 20.82
CA LYS A 212 2.82 15.24 20.77
C LYS A 212 3.80 15.08 19.60
N PHE A 213 3.46 15.59 18.42
CA PHE A 213 4.18 15.31 17.17
C PHE A 213 4.75 16.57 16.49
N GLY A 214 4.27 17.77 16.81
CA GLY A 214 4.63 19.03 16.15
C GLY A 214 5.97 19.65 16.56
N SER A 215 6.82 18.94 17.31
CA SER A 215 8.14 19.45 17.74
C SER A 215 9.33 18.90 16.93
N ALA A 216 9.09 18.33 15.75
CA ALA A 216 10.13 17.81 14.87
C ALA A 216 10.39 18.69 13.63
N SER A 217 10.56 20.00 13.83
CA SER A 217 11.19 20.87 12.83
C SER A 217 12.13 21.88 13.50
N ALA A 218 13.34 21.41 13.82
CA ALA A 218 14.51 22.25 14.08
C ALA A 218 15.75 21.58 13.51
#